data_AF-A0A7C5L7A0-F1
#
_entry.id   AF-A0A7C5L7A0-F1
#
_cell.length_a   1.000
_cell.length_b   1.000
_cell.length_c   1.000
_cell.angle_alpha   90.00
_cell.angle_beta   90.00
_cell.angle_gamma   90.00
#
_symmetry.space_group_name_H-M   'P 1'
#
loop_
_entity.id
_entity.type
_entity.pdbx_description
1 polymer ?
#
loop_
_entity_poly.entity_id
_entity_poly.type
_entity_poly.pdbx_seq_one_letter_code
_entity_poly.pdbx_strand_id
1 'polypeptide(L)' 'MSNPADIHQIVKGGEFLIKESDPQRIFIPEDFDEETRMIKGMADDFVKTEVAPNTDAIEAGDF' A
#
# COMPACT_ATOMS: atom_id res chain seq x y z
N MET A 1 -8.47 15.84 -31.37
CA MET A 1 -9.52 16.28 -30.43
C MET A 1 -9.84 15.08 -29.55
N SER A 2 -9.41 15.09 -28.29
CA SER A 2 -9.69 13.97 -27.36
C SER A 2 -11.11 14.11 -26.81
N ASN A 3 -11.83 12.99 -26.80
CA ASN A 3 -13.17 12.87 -26.23
C ASN A 3 -13.08 12.98 -24.68
N PRO A 4 -13.90 13.80 -24.00
CA PRO A 4 -13.89 13.91 -22.53
C PRO A 4 -14.31 12.61 -21.80
N ALA A 5 -14.71 11.56 -22.53
CA ALA A 5 -14.98 10.23 -21.97
C ALA A 5 -13.72 9.35 -21.80
N ASP A 6 -12.53 9.78 -22.24
CA ASP A 6 -11.24 9.15 -21.87
C ASP A 6 -10.83 9.51 -20.42
N ILE A 7 -11.81 9.58 -19.52
CA ILE A 7 -11.55 9.38 -18.11
C ILE A 7 -11.07 7.95 -17.97
N HIS A 8 -9.84 7.74 -17.54
CA HIS A 8 -9.34 6.44 -17.08
C HIS A 8 -10.47 5.72 -16.34
N GLN A 9 -11.03 4.66 -16.93
CA GLN A 9 -12.24 4.02 -16.39
C GLN A 9 -11.87 3.50 -14.99
N ILE A 10 -12.32 4.21 -13.96
CA ILE A 10 -11.97 3.92 -12.56
C ILE A 10 -12.60 2.58 -12.22
N VAL A 11 -11.78 1.61 -11.80
CA VAL A 11 -12.23 0.29 -11.37
C VAL A 11 -13.08 0.48 -10.12
N LYS A 12 -14.32 -0.02 -10.14
CA LYS A 12 -15.20 0.08 -8.98
C LYS A 12 -14.86 -1.00 -7.96
N GLY A 13 -15.02 -0.69 -6.67
CA GLY A 13 -14.90 -1.70 -5.61
C GLY A 13 -15.85 -2.88 -5.86
N GLY A 14 -15.31 -4.10 -5.89
CA GLY A 14 -16.08 -5.33 -6.14
C GLY A 14 -16.39 -5.64 -7.61
N GLU A 15 -15.97 -4.80 -8.56
CA GLU A 15 -16.25 -5.01 -10.00
C GLU A 15 -15.69 -6.33 -10.55
N PHE A 16 -14.59 -6.81 -9.97
CA PHE A 16 -13.94 -8.08 -10.32
C PHE A 16 -14.86 -9.31 -10.17
N LEU A 17 -15.95 -9.22 -9.41
CA LEU A 17 -16.91 -10.32 -9.22
C LEU A 17 -17.78 -10.59 -10.47
N ILE A 18 -17.99 -9.58 -11.30
CA ILE A 18 -18.93 -9.62 -12.44
C ILE A 18 -18.26 -9.28 -13.77
N LYS A 19 -16.98 -8.91 -13.75
CA LYS A 19 -16.19 -8.52 -14.92
C LYS A 19 -14.73 -8.90 -14.70
N GLU A 20 -14.07 -9.34 -15.78
CA GLU A 20 -12.64 -9.64 -15.74
C GLU A 20 -11.81 -8.38 -15.47
N SER A 21 -10.77 -8.53 -14.64
CA SER A 21 -9.80 -7.47 -14.35
C SER A 21 -8.60 -7.61 -15.27
N ASP A 22 -8.18 -6.49 -15.86
CA ASP A 22 -6.96 -6.42 -16.66
C ASP A 22 -5.73 -6.56 -15.73
N PRO A 23 -4.88 -7.61 -15.88
CA PRO A 23 -3.71 -7.80 -15.05
C PRO A 23 -2.74 -6.62 -15.06
N GLN A 24 -2.67 -5.86 -16.15
CA GLN A 24 -1.78 -4.69 -16.27
C GLN A 24 -2.21 -3.51 -15.39
N ARG A 25 -3.42 -3.57 -14.85
CA ARG A 25 -4.02 -2.52 -14.02
C ARG A 25 -4.09 -2.91 -12.53
N ILE A 26 -3.55 -4.08 -12.18
CA ILE A 26 -3.47 -4.57 -10.81
C ILE A 26 -2.14 -4.09 -10.24
N PHE A 27 -2.20 -3.29 -9.18
CA PHE A 27 -1.03 -2.88 -8.44
C PHE A 27 -0.49 -4.03 -7.57
N ILE A 28 0.79 -4.37 -7.73
CA ILE A 28 1.48 -5.45 -7.01
C ILE A 28 2.71 -4.90 -6.25
N PRO A 29 3.28 -5.64 -5.28
CA PRO A 29 4.45 -5.17 -4.53
C PRO A 29 5.66 -4.83 -5.41
N GLU A 30 5.81 -5.49 -6.55
CA GLU A 30 6.86 -5.21 -7.53
C GLU A 30 6.72 -3.81 -8.15
N ASP A 31 5.50 -3.25 -8.20
CA ASP A 31 5.18 -1.92 -8.72
C ASP A 31 5.55 -0.78 -7.76
N PHE A 32 5.94 -1.08 -6.51
CA PHE A 32 6.41 -0.04 -5.59
C PHE A 32 7.54 0.74 -6.24
N ASP A 33 7.56 2.05 -6.06
CA ASP A 33 8.69 2.88 -6.49
C ASP A 33 9.80 2.92 -5.42
N GLU A 34 10.89 3.62 -5.73
CA GLU A 34 12.02 3.77 -4.82
C GLU A 34 11.62 4.48 -3.52
N GLU A 35 10.79 5.51 -3.60
CA GLU A 35 10.32 6.27 -2.43
C GLU A 35 9.52 5.38 -1.48
N THR A 36 8.56 4.61 -2.01
CA THR A 36 7.76 3.68 -1.21
C THR A 36 8.63 2.60 -0.58
N ARG A 37 9.66 2.11 -1.30
CA ARG A 37 10.63 1.16 -0.75
C ARG A 37 11.48 1.76 0.36
N MET A 38 11.90 3.03 0.25
CA MET A 38 12.62 3.73 1.31
C MET A 38 11.74 3.90 2.56
N ILE A 39 10.47 4.29 2.40
CA ILE A 39 9.52 4.41 3.51
C ILE A 39 9.33 3.07 4.23
N LYS A 40 9.20 1.98 3.48
CA LYS A 40 9.16 0.63 4.06
C LYS A 40 10.40 0.35 4.91
N GLY A 41 11.60 0.66 4.41
CA GLY A 41 12.85 0.49 5.15
C GLY A 41 12.88 1.28 6.47
N MET A 42 12.48 2.55 6.42
CA MET A 42 12.40 3.39 7.62
C MET A 42 11.40 2.86 8.66
N ALA A 43 10.23 2.37 8.20
CA ALA A 43 9.25 1.76 9.08
C ALA A 43 9.78 0.46 9.71
N ASP A 44 10.42 -0.39 8.91
CA ASP A 44 11.04 -1.63 9.38
C ASP A 44 12.12 -1.36 10.45
N ASP A 45 12.91 -0.30 10.28
CA ASP A 45 13.95 0.06 11.23
C ASP A 45 13.37 0.67 12.51
N PHE A 46 12.39 1.57 12.42
CA PHE A 46 11.69 2.11 13.58
C PHE A 46 11.08 1.01 14.44
N VAL A 47 10.43 0.02 13.82
CA VAL A 47 9.86 -1.12 14.56
C VAL A 47 10.96 -1.88 15.30
N LYS A 48 12.13 -2.10 14.67
CA LYS A 48 13.23 -2.85 15.31
C LYS A 48 13.90 -2.07 16.44
N THR A 49 14.06 -0.76 16.31
CA THR A 49 14.86 0.03 17.27
C THR A 49 14.01 0.63 18.38
N GLU A 50 12.78 1.06 18.08
CA GLU A 50 11.94 1.79 19.03
C GLU A 50 10.80 0.92 19.58
N VAL A 51 10.16 0.10 18.74
CA VAL A 51 8.96 -0.64 19.15
C VAL A 51 9.30 -1.99 19.78
N ALA A 52 10.09 -2.81 19.09
CA ALA A 52 10.40 -4.18 19.51
C ALA A 52 11.10 -4.25 20.89
N PRO A 53 12.03 -3.35 21.24
CA PRO A 53 12.65 -3.38 22.57
C PRO A 53 11.72 -2.96 23.70
N ASN A 54 10.66 -2.19 23.39
CA ASN A 54 9.74 -1.60 24.35
C ASN A 54 8.34 -2.26 24.34
N THR A 55 8.19 -3.41 23.67
CA THR A 55 6.87 -4.04 23.46
C THR A 55 6.16 -4.33 24.78
N ASP A 56 6.87 -4.85 25.79
CA ASP A 56 6.25 -5.18 27.09
C ASP A 56 5.70 -3.94 27.82
N ALA A 57 6.42 -2.81 27.76
CA ALA A 57 5.98 -1.55 28.36
C ALA A 57 4.75 -0.99 27.62
N ILE A 58 4.76 -1.03 26.28
CA ILE A 58 3.65 -0.61 25.42
C ILE A 58 2.38 -1.43 25.73
N GLU A 59 2.50 -2.75 25.83
CA GLU A 59 1.37 -3.64 26.16
C GLU A 59 0.83 -3.40 27.58
N ALA A 60 1.72 -3.02 28.52
CA ALA A 60 1.33 -2.63 29.87
C ALA A 60 0.72 -1.21 29.96
N GLY A 61 0.74 -0.44 28.86
CA GLY A 61 0.26 0.94 28.82
C GLY A 61 1.18 1.95 29.50
N ASP A 62 2.47 1.61 29.64
CA ASP A 62 3.52 2.45 30.24
C ASP A 62 4.27 3.18 29.12
N PHE A 63 4.01 4.49 28.96
CA PHE A 63 4.50 5.33 27.85
C PHE A 63 5.27 6.55 28.34
#